data_AF-A0A1S3HSA6-F1
#
_entry.id   AF-A0A1S3HSA6-F1
#
_cell.length_a   1.000
_cell.length_b   1.000
_cell.length_c   1.000
_cell.angle_alpha   90.00
_cell.angle_beta   90.00
_cell.angle_gamma   90.00
#
_symmetry.space_group_name_H-M   'P 1'
#
loop_
_entity.id
_entity.type
_entity.pdbx_description
1 polymer ?
#
loop_
_entity_poly.entity_id
_entity_poly.type
_entity_poly.pdbx_seq_one_letter_code
_entity_poly.pdbx_strand_id
1 'polypeptide(L)'
;MSSNVRCAMCKEVTMHLEALTSNEDLLKERCRKCEALIHQKDNCLDELRKEQECVLLKLKAAHAAVSDLEIKEANYTKNLCDKDSHIEKQQRELQQKDDLLEKLKFKVTELQTLLEEVRNEADAHLLKNEALRKNTTFLLKDNEKMKMEFNTLKERMQTSFDGKLELEQKLRDTENENKTLKDKVRELSDLTDSLNQKISEKDKIILDERTKENTKDADIIYEMLMDMAYSVKDDNRQQTADIKNALEENTGKVLSRLRAHGDPHVPPISSQQAPIPFPLRPYFSSVASRLGNDSISLARALGIPEDVSANIWETYKTLGNEEVVWRLLGKWSSSGEATKEKLEEALNEIDAARLLEPQMTKEHQAIIKNNLLFLKNNLMEVTLLLTYLQNDGVLSSKQAERIKYPESRCDKIDLLLDELPKLNHRAFECFLHALESSGQNHIKEKLLTASSGTGIQIQAAAEDAATERNDKPDDILQGHDTETPPQFVQSLPTGTVTKEVYIDESLSKSAEFAPQNRQFGFRRLFSSIRRSFKRKSKSTSS
;
A
#
# COMPACT_ATOMS: atom_id res chain seq x y z
N MET A 1 -79.98 -137.91 -56.28
CA MET A 1 -78.97 -136.99 -55.73
C MET A 1 -79.57 -136.30 -54.50
N SER A 2 -79.13 -136.71 -53.31
CA SER A 2 -79.86 -136.50 -52.05
C SER A 2 -79.66 -135.09 -51.47
N SER A 3 -80.65 -134.62 -50.71
CA SER A 3 -80.71 -133.33 -50.01
C SER A 3 -79.51 -133.04 -49.09
N ASN A 4 -78.74 -134.06 -48.71
CA ASN A 4 -77.61 -133.91 -47.80
C ASN A 4 -76.39 -133.23 -48.44
N VAL A 5 -76.19 -133.33 -49.76
CA VAL A 5 -75.08 -132.64 -50.45
C VAL A 5 -75.38 -131.14 -50.60
N ARG A 6 -76.64 -130.77 -50.82
CA ARG A 6 -77.07 -129.36 -50.89
C ARG A 6 -76.93 -128.63 -49.55
N CYS A 7 -77.18 -129.32 -48.43
CA CYS A 7 -77.05 -128.74 -47.09
C CYS A 7 -75.58 -128.47 -46.70
N ALA A 8 -74.66 -129.39 -47.04
CA ALA A 8 -73.24 -129.20 -46.77
C ALA A 8 -72.64 -128.04 -47.60
N MET A 9 -72.95 -127.96 -48.90
CA MET A 9 -72.49 -126.86 -49.74
C MET A 9 -73.06 -125.49 -49.31
N CYS A 10 -74.33 -125.42 -48.91
CA CYS A 10 -74.89 -124.18 -48.38
C CYS A 10 -74.16 -123.72 -47.11
N LYS A 11 -73.80 -124.65 -46.21
CA LYS A 11 -73.10 -124.31 -44.96
C LYS A 11 -71.67 -123.83 -45.21
N GLU A 12 -70.98 -124.43 -46.18
CA GLU A 12 -69.64 -124.03 -46.59
C GLU A 12 -69.65 -122.66 -47.31
N VAL A 13 -70.64 -122.41 -48.18
CA VAL A 13 -70.85 -121.12 -48.83
C VAL A 13 -71.21 -120.03 -47.82
N THR A 14 -72.02 -120.32 -46.80
CA THR A 14 -72.34 -119.37 -45.71
C THR A 14 -71.11 -119.04 -44.87
N MET A 15 -70.30 -120.03 -44.50
CA MET A 15 -69.03 -119.79 -43.78
C MET A 15 -68.04 -118.96 -44.61
N HIS A 16 -67.95 -119.20 -45.93
CA HIS A 16 -67.11 -118.37 -46.81
C HIS A 16 -67.66 -116.95 -46.99
N LEU A 17 -68.98 -116.76 -47.04
CA LEU A 17 -69.61 -115.44 -47.06
C LEU A 17 -69.36 -114.66 -45.75
N GLU A 18 -69.47 -115.33 -44.59
CA GLU A 18 -69.16 -114.73 -43.29
C GLU A 18 -67.66 -114.38 -43.14
N ALA A 19 -66.77 -115.20 -43.71
CA ALA A 19 -65.33 -114.88 -43.74
C ALA A 19 -65.02 -113.70 -44.69
N LEU A 20 -65.73 -113.57 -45.81
CA LEU A 20 -65.59 -112.44 -46.73
C LEU A 20 -66.12 -111.15 -46.14
N THR A 21 -67.27 -111.17 -45.45
CA THR A 21 -67.80 -109.98 -44.76
C THR A 21 -66.92 -109.57 -43.58
N SER A 22 -66.39 -110.53 -42.80
CA SER A 22 -65.42 -110.24 -41.75
C SER A 22 -64.12 -109.61 -42.29
N ASN A 23 -63.63 -110.06 -43.45
CA ASN A 23 -62.49 -109.45 -44.12
C ASN A 23 -62.82 -108.05 -44.67
N GLU A 24 -64.03 -107.83 -45.17
CA GLU A 24 -64.50 -106.51 -45.63
C GLU A 24 -64.56 -105.50 -44.46
N ASP A 25 -65.06 -105.92 -43.30
CA ASP A 25 -65.11 -105.08 -42.10
C ASP A 25 -63.71 -104.77 -41.56
N LEU A 26 -62.80 -105.76 -41.58
CA LEU A 26 -61.40 -105.55 -41.23
C LEU A 26 -60.71 -104.56 -42.20
N LEU A 27 -60.99 -104.67 -43.50
CA LEU A 27 -60.48 -103.71 -44.50
C LEU A 27 -61.04 -102.32 -44.29
N LYS A 28 -62.34 -102.17 -44.00
CA LYS A 28 -62.96 -100.88 -43.66
C LYS A 28 -62.35 -100.27 -42.40
N GLU A 29 -62.08 -101.08 -41.37
CA GLU A 29 -61.43 -100.61 -40.14
C GLU A 29 -59.99 -100.16 -40.43
N ARG A 30 -59.22 -100.92 -41.23
CA ARG A 30 -57.87 -100.52 -41.66
C ARG A 30 -57.89 -99.25 -42.49
N CYS A 31 -58.85 -99.07 -43.41
CA CYS A 31 -59.02 -97.84 -44.17
C CYS A 31 -59.31 -96.65 -43.25
N ARG A 32 -60.24 -96.77 -42.30
CA ARG A 32 -60.53 -95.71 -41.31
C ARG A 32 -59.30 -95.36 -40.46
N LYS A 33 -58.51 -96.36 -40.05
CA LYS A 33 -57.24 -96.12 -39.34
C LYS A 33 -56.22 -95.37 -40.22
N CYS A 34 -56.11 -95.72 -41.49
CA CYS A 34 -55.26 -95.00 -42.44
C CYS A 34 -55.73 -93.55 -42.66
N GLU A 35 -57.04 -93.32 -42.83
CA GLU A 35 -57.62 -91.97 -42.96
C GLU A 35 -57.38 -91.13 -41.70
N ALA A 36 -57.54 -91.71 -40.50
CA ALA A 36 -57.24 -91.04 -39.25
C ALA A 36 -55.75 -90.67 -39.12
N LEU A 37 -54.84 -91.56 -39.55
CA LEU A 37 -53.40 -91.27 -39.57
C LEU A 37 -53.02 -90.21 -40.61
N ILE A 38 -53.69 -90.17 -41.76
CA ILE A 38 -53.50 -89.12 -42.77
C ILE A 38 -53.96 -87.78 -42.21
N HIS A 39 -55.15 -87.70 -41.60
CA HIS A 39 -55.62 -86.48 -40.95
C HIS A 39 -54.72 -86.03 -39.80
N GLN A 40 -54.21 -86.96 -38.99
CA GLN A 40 -53.24 -86.62 -37.94
C GLN A 40 -51.96 -86.05 -38.53
N LYS A 41 -51.44 -86.65 -39.60
CA LYS A 41 -50.25 -86.15 -40.30
C LYS A 41 -50.49 -84.76 -40.89
N ASP A 42 -51.62 -84.53 -41.53
CA ASP A 42 -51.97 -83.24 -42.13
C ASP A 42 -52.10 -82.15 -41.05
N ASN A 43 -52.71 -82.46 -39.91
CA ASN A 43 -52.77 -81.55 -38.76
C ASN A 43 -51.36 -81.22 -38.24
N CYS A 44 -50.47 -82.21 -38.09
CA CYS A 44 -49.08 -81.96 -37.69
C CYS A 44 -48.31 -81.12 -38.71
N LEU A 45 -48.56 -81.30 -40.02
CA LEU A 45 -47.94 -80.49 -41.06
C LEU A 45 -48.44 -79.04 -41.05
N ASP A 46 -49.72 -78.81 -40.76
CA ASP A 46 -50.27 -77.47 -40.63
C ASP A 46 -49.80 -76.76 -39.36
N GLU A 47 -49.63 -77.47 -38.25
CA GLU A 47 -48.97 -76.95 -37.04
C GLU A 47 -47.51 -76.56 -37.34
N LEU A 48 -46.76 -77.43 -38.03
CA LEU A 48 -45.37 -77.14 -38.42
C LEU A 48 -45.28 -75.91 -39.34
N ARG A 49 -46.22 -75.75 -40.29
CA ARG A 49 -46.28 -74.56 -41.15
C ARG A 49 -46.55 -73.29 -40.35
N LYS A 50 -47.49 -73.33 -39.39
CA LYS A 50 -47.76 -72.19 -38.50
C LYS A 50 -46.54 -71.82 -37.66
N GLU A 51 -45.80 -72.82 -37.16
CA GLU A 51 -44.54 -72.59 -36.45
C GLU A 51 -43.48 -71.96 -37.36
N GLN A 52 -43.32 -72.46 -38.59
CA GLN A 52 -42.40 -71.90 -39.57
C GLN A 52 -42.75 -70.44 -39.93
N GLU A 53 -44.03 -70.13 -40.15
CA GLU A 53 -44.49 -68.76 -40.39
C GLU A 53 -44.24 -67.85 -39.18
N CYS A 54 -44.48 -68.35 -37.96
CA CYS A 54 -44.19 -67.61 -36.73
C CYS A 54 -42.68 -67.30 -36.61
N VAL A 55 -41.81 -68.26 -36.89
CA VAL A 55 -40.35 -68.07 -36.89
C VAL A 55 -39.94 -67.06 -37.97
N LEU A 56 -40.51 -67.15 -39.17
CA LEU A 56 -40.21 -66.24 -40.27
C LEU A 56 -40.63 -64.80 -39.95
N LEU A 57 -41.78 -64.60 -39.30
CA LEU A 57 -42.21 -63.28 -38.82
C LEU A 57 -41.27 -62.73 -37.74
N LYS A 58 -40.83 -63.57 -36.79
CA LYS A 58 -39.85 -63.17 -35.76
C LYS A 58 -38.51 -62.79 -36.39
N LEU A 59 -38.04 -63.53 -37.40
CA LEU A 59 -36.81 -63.21 -38.13
C LEU A 59 -36.92 -61.90 -38.91
N LYS A 60 -38.05 -61.64 -39.58
CA LYS A 60 -38.30 -60.37 -40.26
C LYS A 60 -38.32 -59.18 -39.29
N ALA A 61 -38.96 -59.34 -38.13
CA ALA A 61 -38.97 -58.33 -37.09
C ALA A 61 -37.55 -58.07 -36.52
N ALA A 62 -36.77 -59.13 -36.28
CA ALA A 62 -35.38 -59.01 -35.84
C ALA A 62 -34.51 -58.32 -36.89
N HIS A 63 -34.66 -58.65 -38.17
CA HIS A 63 -33.94 -57.98 -39.26
C HIS A 63 -34.28 -56.49 -39.34
N ALA A 64 -35.57 -56.13 -39.23
CA ALA A 64 -35.97 -54.72 -39.20
C ALA A 64 -35.35 -53.97 -38.01
N ALA A 65 -35.32 -54.59 -36.83
CA ALA A 65 -34.68 -54.00 -35.65
C ALA A 65 -33.16 -53.81 -35.83
N VAL A 66 -32.47 -54.75 -36.49
CA VAL A 66 -31.05 -54.60 -36.83
C VAL A 66 -30.83 -53.44 -37.80
N SER A 67 -31.62 -53.35 -38.87
CA SER A 67 -31.53 -52.22 -39.82
C SER A 67 -31.78 -50.86 -39.15
N ASP A 68 -32.73 -50.77 -38.22
CA ASP A 68 -32.95 -49.54 -37.45
C ASP A 68 -31.75 -49.18 -36.55
N LEU A 69 -31.05 -50.18 -36.01
CA LEU A 69 -29.82 -49.95 -35.23
C LEU A 69 -28.67 -49.49 -36.11
N GLU A 70 -28.49 -50.06 -37.31
CA GLU A 70 -27.47 -49.62 -38.28
C GLU A 70 -27.69 -48.16 -38.71
N ILE A 71 -28.94 -47.74 -38.93
CA ILE A 71 -29.28 -46.34 -39.24
C ILE A 71 -28.95 -45.43 -38.05
N LYS A 72 -29.25 -45.86 -36.82
CA LYS A 72 -28.92 -45.10 -35.60
C LYS A 72 -27.41 -44.96 -35.42
N GLU A 73 -26.65 -46.03 -35.67
CA GLU A 73 -25.19 -46.03 -35.60
C GLU A 73 -24.58 -45.10 -36.66
N ALA A 74 -25.08 -45.15 -37.90
CA ALA A 74 -24.64 -44.24 -38.96
C ALA A 74 -24.91 -42.76 -38.60
N ASN A 75 -26.08 -42.46 -38.04
CA ASN A 75 -26.42 -41.11 -37.57
C ASN A 75 -25.55 -40.67 -36.39
N TYR A 76 -25.23 -41.58 -35.47
CA TYR A 76 -24.34 -41.30 -34.34
C TYR A 76 -22.92 -40.98 -34.81
N THR A 77 -22.38 -41.76 -35.73
CA THR A 77 -21.07 -41.53 -36.35
C THR A 77 -21.01 -40.21 -37.10
N LYS A 78 -22.08 -39.85 -37.83
CA LYS A 78 -22.18 -38.54 -38.49
C LYS A 78 -22.14 -37.38 -37.48
N ASN A 79 -22.91 -37.48 -36.39
CA ASN A 79 -22.91 -36.46 -35.34
C ASN A 79 -21.56 -36.34 -34.62
N LEU A 80 -20.80 -37.43 -34.50
CA LEU A 80 -19.43 -37.40 -33.99
C LEU A 80 -18.50 -36.63 -34.94
N CYS A 81 -18.52 -36.94 -36.23
CA CYS A 81 -17.72 -36.22 -37.23
C CYS A 81 -18.03 -34.71 -37.26
N ASP A 82 -19.30 -34.32 -37.15
CA ASP A 82 -19.71 -32.91 -37.11
C ASP A 82 -19.18 -32.20 -35.84
N LYS A 83 -19.14 -32.90 -34.70
CA LYS A 83 -18.54 -32.39 -33.46
C LYS A 83 -17.03 -32.25 -33.58
N ASP A 84 -16.35 -33.23 -34.17
CA ASP A 84 -14.90 -33.17 -34.38
C ASP A 84 -14.50 -32.00 -35.29
N SER A 85 -15.26 -31.77 -36.36
CA SER A 85 -15.11 -30.59 -37.23
C SER A 85 -15.31 -29.27 -36.48
N HIS A 86 -16.28 -29.22 -35.55
CA HIS A 86 -16.48 -28.06 -34.69
C HIS A 86 -15.32 -27.83 -33.73
N ILE A 87 -14.78 -28.89 -33.12
CA ILE A 87 -13.61 -28.84 -32.22
C ILE A 87 -12.38 -28.35 -32.98
N GLU A 88 -12.11 -28.87 -34.18
CA GLU A 88 -10.99 -28.41 -35.03
C GLU A 88 -11.12 -26.93 -35.42
N LYS A 89 -12.34 -26.45 -35.65
CA LYS A 89 -12.59 -25.03 -35.91
C LYS A 89 -12.27 -24.18 -34.66
N GLN A 90 -12.72 -24.60 -33.48
CA GLN A 90 -12.41 -23.90 -32.23
C GLN A 90 -10.92 -23.89 -31.91
N GLN A 91 -10.21 -24.99 -32.16
CA GLN A 91 -8.75 -25.07 -32.00
C GLN A 91 -8.01 -24.11 -32.93
N ARG A 92 -8.45 -23.99 -34.19
CA ARG A 92 -7.90 -22.99 -35.13
C ARG A 92 -8.16 -21.55 -34.68
N GLU A 93 -9.34 -21.25 -34.15
CA GLU A 93 -9.65 -19.93 -33.58
C GLU A 93 -8.82 -19.63 -32.33
N LEU A 94 -8.55 -20.63 -31.49
CA LEU A 94 -7.68 -20.49 -30.32
C LEU A 94 -6.23 -20.21 -30.74
N GLN A 95 -5.71 -20.98 -31.71
CA GLN A 95 -4.36 -20.77 -32.25
C GLN A 95 -4.19 -19.36 -32.84
N GLN A 96 -5.19 -18.85 -33.57
CA GLN A 96 -5.17 -17.49 -34.10
C GLN A 96 -5.13 -16.42 -32.99
N LYS A 97 -5.82 -16.67 -31.87
CA LYS A 97 -5.79 -15.77 -30.71
C LYS A 97 -4.44 -15.80 -30.00
N ASP A 98 -3.81 -16.97 -29.88
CA ASP A 98 -2.46 -17.10 -29.31
C ASP A 98 -1.42 -16.38 -30.17
N ASP A 99 -1.47 -16.50 -31.50
CA ASP A 99 -0.60 -15.77 -32.42
C ASP A 99 -0.79 -14.24 -32.30
N LEU A 100 -2.02 -13.76 -32.08
CA LEU A 100 -2.30 -12.35 -31.84
C LEU A 100 -1.79 -11.89 -30.48
N LEU A 101 -1.92 -12.72 -29.45
CA LEU A 101 -1.40 -12.44 -28.11
C LEU A 101 0.12 -12.31 -28.13
N GLU A 102 0.82 -13.16 -28.89
CA GLU A 102 2.26 -13.11 -29.03
C GLU A 102 2.72 -11.84 -29.78
N LYS A 103 2.00 -11.44 -30.84
CA LYS A 103 2.22 -10.14 -31.50
C LYS A 103 1.99 -8.94 -30.57
N LEU A 104 0.99 -9.02 -29.69
CA LEU A 104 0.73 -7.98 -28.69
C LEU A 104 1.84 -7.92 -27.64
N LYS A 105 2.31 -9.07 -27.13
CA LYS A 105 3.45 -9.13 -26.21
C LYS A 105 4.70 -8.48 -26.82
N PHE A 106 5.01 -8.78 -28.08
CA PHE A 106 6.13 -8.15 -28.78
C PHE A 106 6.00 -6.62 -28.84
N LYS A 107 4.80 -6.11 -29.20
CA LYS A 107 4.54 -4.65 -29.21
C LYS A 107 4.63 -4.01 -27.82
N VAL A 108 4.21 -4.70 -26.77
CA VAL A 108 4.35 -4.20 -25.40
C VAL A 108 5.82 -4.06 -25.02
N THR A 109 6.67 -5.04 -25.37
CA THR A 109 8.11 -4.97 -25.14
C THR A 109 8.78 -3.83 -25.93
N GLU A 110 8.36 -3.62 -27.19
CA GLU A 110 8.81 -2.49 -28.01
C GLU A 110 8.46 -1.14 -27.35
N LEU A 111 7.21 -0.98 -26.90
CA LEU A 111 6.77 0.23 -26.19
C LEU A 111 7.49 0.43 -24.85
N GLN A 112 7.75 -0.64 -24.10
CA GLN A 112 8.53 -0.57 -22.85
C GLN A 112 9.96 -0.10 -23.11
N THR A 113 10.57 -0.54 -24.23
CA THR A 113 11.91 -0.11 -24.63
C THR A 113 11.92 1.38 -24.98
N LEU A 114 10.94 1.85 -25.76
CA LEU A 114 10.78 3.27 -26.08
C LEU A 114 10.52 4.13 -24.84
N LEU A 115 9.73 3.64 -23.89
CA LEU A 115 9.46 4.33 -22.62
C LEU A 115 10.76 4.51 -21.82
N GLU A 116 11.60 3.48 -21.77
CA GLU A 116 12.88 3.54 -21.05
C GLU A 116 13.88 4.48 -21.75
N GLU A 117 13.89 4.53 -23.09
CA GLU A 117 14.67 5.52 -23.84
C GLU A 117 14.24 6.96 -23.52
N VAL A 118 12.92 7.24 -23.52
CA VAL A 118 12.37 8.56 -23.15
C VAL A 118 12.70 8.92 -21.71
N ARG A 119 12.64 7.96 -20.79
CA ARG A 119 13.00 8.15 -19.39
C ARG A 119 14.47 8.53 -19.24
N ASN A 120 15.37 7.80 -19.91
CA ASN A 120 16.79 8.09 -19.91
C ASN A 120 17.11 9.48 -20.50
N GLU A 121 16.39 9.89 -21.55
CA GLU A 121 16.51 11.24 -22.11
C GLU A 121 16.02 12.31 -21.14
N ALA A 122 14.89 12.09 -20.46
CA ALA A 122 14.36 12.99 -19.43
C ALA A 122 15.33 13.15 -18.25
N ASP A 123 15.94 12.08 -17.78
CA ASP A 123 16.93 12.10 -16.71
C ASP A 123 18.21 12.85 -17.14
N ALA A 124 18.65 12.69 -18.39
CA ALA A 124 19.75 13.47 -18.95
C ALA A 124 19.42 14.98 -19.01
N HIS A 125 18.19 15.33 -19.37
CA HIS A 125 17.71 16.72 -19.33
C HIS A 125 17.64 17.29 -17.91
N LEU A 126 17.21 16.49 -16.93
CA LEU A 126 17.20 16.90 -15.52
C LEU A 126 18.61 17.18 -15.00
N LEU A 127 19.58 16.30 -15.27
CA LEU A 127 20.98 16.51 -14.92
C LEU A 127 21.55 17.78 -15.56
N LYS A 128 21.21 18.03 -16.84
CA LYS A 128 21.61 19.26 -17.54
C LYS A 128 21.00 20.51 -16.90
N ASN A 129 19.73 20.47 -16.50
CA ASN A 129 19.06 21.57 -15.82
C ASN A 129 19.63 21.81 -14.42
N GLU A 130 19.99 20.76 -13.69
CA GLU A 130 20.65 20.90 -12.39
C GLU A 130 22.04 21.54 -12.51
N ALA A 131 22.82 21.15 -13.53
CA ALA A 131 24.09 21.79 -13.84
C ALA A 131 23.92 23.28 -14.19
N LEU A 132 22.89 23.63 -14.98
CA LEU A 132 22.56 25.03 -15.27
C LEU A 132 22.17 25.79 -14.01
N ARG A 133 21.36 25.22 -13.12
CA ARG A 133 21.01 25.83 -11.83
C ARG A 133 22.24 26.08 -10.97
N LYS A 134 23.16 25.12 -10.87
CA LYS A 134 24.42 25.29 -10.13
C LYS A 134 25.25 26.44 -10.70
N ASN A 135 25.37 26.54 -12.03
CA ASN A 135 26.05 27.66 -12.68
C ASN A 135 25.36 29.01 -12.41
N THR A 136 24.03 29.09 -12.49
CA THR A 136 23.29 30.33 -12.18
C THR A 136 23.49 30.74 -10.72
N THR A 137 23.49 29.78 -9.80
CA THR A 137 23.70 30.05 -8.36
C THR A 137 25.11 30.57 -8.11
N PHE A 138 26.11 30.03 -8.82
CA PHE A 138 27.49 30.53 -8.77
C PHE A 138 27.59 31.97 -9.28
N LEU A 139 26.99 32.28 -10.43
CA LEU A 139 26.96 33.63 -10.99
C LEU A 139 26.23 34.64 -10.07
N LEU A 140 25.16 34.22 -9.40
CA LEU A 140 24.45 35.07 -8.43
C LEU A 140 25.34 35.38 -7.21
N LYS A 141 26.07 34.40 -6.68
CA LYS A 141 27.03 34.62 -5.58
C LYS A 141 28.15 35.58 -5.98
N ASP A 142 28.69 35.44 -7.19
CA ASP A 142 29.71 36.37 -7.70
C ASP A 142 29.15 37.79 -7.86
N ASN A 143 27.88 37.93 -8.28
CA ASN A 143 27.22 39.23 -8.37
C ASN A 143 26.96 39.86 -7.00
N GLU A 144 26.51 39.07 -6.01
CA GLU A 144 26.36 39.53 -4.63
C GLU A 144 27.71 39.96 -4.03
N LYS A 145 28.78 39.23 -4.31
CA LYS A 145 30.13 39.60 -3.91
C LYS A 145 30.56 40.93 -4.54
N MET A 146 30.39 41.10 -5.85
CA MET A 146 30.66 42.38 -6.53
C MET A 146 29.82 43.52 -5.96
N LYS A 147 28.56 43.27 -5.61
CA LYS A 147 27.68 44.27 -4.98
C LYS A 147 28.17 44.67 -3.59
N MET A 148 28.64 43.72 -2.79
CA MET A 148 29.27 44.02 -1.50
C MET A 148 30.57 44.82 -1.67
N GLU A 149 31.45 44.41 -2.59
CA GLU A 149 32.69 45.15 -2.88
C GLU A 149 32.41 46.58 -3.36
N PHE A 150 31.38 46.76 -4.20
CA PHE A 150 30.92 48.07 -4.65
C PHE A 150 30.38 48.93 -3.49
N ASN A 151 29.58 48.35 -2.60
CA ASN A 151 29.07 49.05 -1.42
C ASN A 151 30.22 49.46 -0.48
N THR A 152 31.18 48.58 -0.22
CA THR A 152 32.38 48.91 0.56
C THR A 152 33.19 50.03 -0.08
N LEU A 153 33.34 50.02 -1.41
CA LEU A 153 34.01 51.10 -2.14
C LEU A 153 33.22 52.42 -2.00
N LYS A 154 31.90 52.37 -2.12
CA LYS A 154 31.02 53.53 -1.95
C LYS A 154 31.14 54.12 -0.54
N GLU A 155 31.13 53.29 0.50
CA GLU A 155 31.34 53.73 1.89
C GLU A 155 32.72 54.37 2.07
N ARG A 156 33.78 53.77 1.53
CA ARG A 156 35.13 54.37 1.57
C ARG A 156 35.18 55.73 0.89
N MET A 157 34.55 55.88 -0.29
CA MET A 157 34.47 57.17 -0.95
C MET A 157 33.67 58.19 -0.14
N GLN A 158 32.55 57.78 0.47
CA GLN A 158 31.74 58.65 1.31
C GLN A 158 32.54 59.12 2.54
N THR A 159 33.19 58.22 3.28
CA THR A 159 34.05 58.59 4.42
C THR A 159 35.22 59.48 4.01
N SER A 160 35.81 59.27 2.83
CA SER A 160 36.85 60.15 2.29
C SER A 160 36.30 61.53 1.94
N PHE A 161 35.07 61.62 1.44
CA PHE A 161 34.41 62.87 1.12
C PHE A 161 34.03 63.63 2.39
N ASP A 162 33.44 62.95 3.37
CA ASP A 162 33.06 63.50 4.67
C ASP A 162 34.30 64.00 5.43
N GLY A 163 35.39 63.23 5.42
CA GLY A 163 36.68 63.65 6.00
C GLY A 163 37.27 64.89 5.31
N LYS A 164 37.08 65.02 3.99
CA LYS A 164 37.48 66.23 3.24
C LYS A 164 36.60 67.43 3.61
N LEU A 165 35.29 67.22 3.78
CA LEU A 165 34.35 68.24 4.21
C LEU A 165 34.67 68.75 5.62
N GLU A 166 35.02 67.83 6.53
CA GLU A 166 35.44 68.15 7.90
C GLU A 166 36.75 68.95 7.91
N LEU A 167 37.72 68.61 7.04
CA LEU A 167 38.94 69.39 6.87
C LEU A 167 38.66 70.79 6.31
N GLU A 168 37.79 70.92 5.33
CA GLU A 168 37.37 72.24 4.81
C GLU A 168 36.63 73.06 5.86
N GLN A 169 35.82 72.42 6.71
CA GLN A 169 35.14 73.09 7.81
C GLN A 169 36.14 73.58 8.86
N LYS A 170 37.08 72.71 9.28
CA LYS A 170 38.18 73.09 10.19
C LYS A 170 39.01 74.24 9.62
N LEU A 171 39.26 74.24 8.30
CA LEU A 171 39.97 75.33 7.64
C LEU A 171 39.17 76.64 7.76
N ARG A 172 37.87 76.63 7.45
CA ARG A 172 36.98 77.80 7.62
C ARG A 172 36.93 78.28 9.07
N ASP A 173 36.87 77.36 10.03
CA ASP A 173 36.87 77.69 11.46
C ASP A 173 38.19 78.34 11.86
N THR A 174 39.35 77.82 11.40
CA THR A 174 40.66 78.46 11.63
C THR A 174 40.81 79.81 10.92
N GLU A 175 40.20 80.00 9.75
CA GLU A 175 40.16 81.30 9.06
C GLU A 175 39.31 82.31 9.83
N ASN A 176 38.17 81.87 10.37
CA ASN A 176 37.30 82.67 11.22
C ASN A 176 37.99 83.02 12.54
N GLU A 177 38.66 82.07 13.20
CA GLU A 177 39.47 82.32 14.38
C GLU A 177 40.60 83.30 14.09
N ASN A 178 41.29 83.18 12.96
CA ASN A 178 42.30 84.14 12.52
C ASN A 178 41.70 85.53 12.26
N LYS A 179 40.49 85.60 11.71
CA LYS A 179 39.77 86.86 11.52
C LYS A 179 39.42 87.48 12.86
N THR A 180 38.86 86.71 13.79
CA THR A 180 38.56 87.14 15.16
C THR A 180 39.83 87.54 15.91
N LEU A 181 40.94 86.83 15.73
CA LEU A 181 42.24 87.20 16.30
C LEU A 181 42.77 88.49 15.68
N LYS A 182 42.62 88.71 14.37
CA LYS A 182 42.97 89.98 13.73
C LYS A 182 42.11 91.13 14.23
N ASP A 183 40.80 90.91 14.40
CA ASP A 183 39.89 91.91 14.93
C ASP A 183 40.22 92.21 16.39
N LYS A 184 40.54 91.20 17.21
CA LYS A 184 41.05 91.36 18.58
C LYS A 184 42.42 92.02 18.64
N VAL A 185 43.31 91.76 17.68
CA VAL A 185 44.61 92.45 17.60
C VAL A 185 44.39 93.91 17.21
N ARG A 186 43.43 94.21 16.34
CA ARG A 186 43.04 95.59 16.03
C ARG A 186 42.42 96.27 17.25
N GLU A 187 41.50 95.60 17.94
CA GLU A 187 40.89 96.09 19.18
C GLU A 187 41.93 96.27 20.29
N LEU A 188 42.90 95.35 20.42
CA LEU A 188 44.03 95.47 21.33
C LEU A 188 44.99 96.57 20.91
N SER A 189 45.15 96.84 19.61
CA SER A 189 45.93 97.97 19.11
C SER A 189 45.22 99.28 19.46
N ASP A 190 43.91 99.38 19.21
CA ASP A 190 43.08 100.54 19.55
C ASP A 190 43.02 100.74 21.07
N LEU A 191 42.93 99.64 21.83
CA LEU A 191 43.04 99.64 23.28
C LEU A 191 44.44 100.00 23.73
N THR A 192 45.50 99.56 23.05
CA THR A 192 46.89 99.92 23.40
C THR A 192 47.13 101.39 23.13
N ASP A 193 46.58 101.95 22.05
CA ASP A 193 46.62 103.37 21.75
C ASP A 193 45.79 104.16 22.77
N SER A 194 44.60 103.67 23.12
CA SER A 194 43.77 104.21 24.19
C SER A 194 44.40 104.05 25.57
N LEU A 195 45.15 102.98 25.82
CA LEU A 195 45.84 102.70 27.07
C LEU A 195 47.11 103.52 27.14
N ASN A 196 47.83 103.77 26.05
CA ASN A 196 48.93 104.72 26.00
C ASN A 196 48.42 106.15 26.23
N GLN A 197 47.24 106.48 25.69
CA GLN A 197 46.53 107.72 26.00
C GLN A 197 46.10 107.78 27.47
N LYS A 198 45.56 106.70 28.02
CA LYS A 198 45.14 106.60 29.42
C LYS A 198 46.30 106.41 30.40
N ILE A 199 47.46 105.90 29.99
CA ILE A 199 48.71 105.83 30.75
C ILE A 199 49.30 107.23 30.78
N SER A 200 49.23 107.99 29.68
CA SER A 200 49.51 109.42 29.71
C SER A 200 48.56 110.18 30.68
N GLU A 201 47.29 109.76 30.79
CA GLU A 201 46.34 110.32 31.77
C GLU A 201 46.45 109.72 33.19
N LYS A 202 46.89 108.46 33.35
CA LYS A 202 47.01 107.75 34.64
C LYS A 202 48.41 107.82 35.25
N ASP A 203 49.46 108.12 34.51
CA ASP A 203 50.71 108.66 35.06
C ASP A 203 50.45 110.04 35.70
N LYS A 204 49.29 110.64 35.42
CA LYS A 204 48.76 111.83 36.09
C LYS A 204 47.86 111.55 37.29
N ILE A 205 47.37 110.31 37.50
CA ILE A 205 46.32 109.99 38.49
C ILE A 205 46.69 108.83 39.43
N ILE A 206 47.60 107.93 39.03
CA ILE A 206 48.16 106.88 39.89
C ILE A 206 49.43 107.41 40.57
N LEU A 207 49.25 108.57 41.20
CA LEU A 207 49.79 108.87 42.52
C LEU A 207 48.77 108.51 43.62
N ASP A 208 47.58 107.98 43.28
CA ASP A 208 46.58 107.54 44.25
C ASP A 208 46.09 106.10 43.99
N GLU A 209 46.46 105.25 44.94
CA GLU A 209 45.62 104.18 45.51
C GLU A 209 45.21 102.98 44.63
N ARG A 210 46.09 101.98 44.67
CA ARG A 210 45.85 100.64 45.24
C ARG A 210 44.40 100.08 45.31
N THR A 211 44.31 98.84 44.81
CA THR A 211 43.78 97.59 45.45
C THR A 211 42.34 97.07 45.23
N LYS A 212 42.31 95.74 44.97
CA LYS A 212 41.28 94.70 45.28
C LYS A 212 40.02 94.67 44.39
N GLU A 213 39.36 93.55 44.05
CA GLU A 213 39.36 92.13 44.41
C GLU A 213 38.44 91.42 43.36
N ASN A 214 38.74 90.17 42.92
CA ASN A 214 37.96 88.92 43.16
C ASN A 214 36.43 88.98 42.86
N THR A 215 35.71 88.03 42.23
CA THR A 215 35.81 86.55 42.09
C THR A 215 34.54 86.00 41.37
N LYS A 216 34.65 84.84 40.68
CA LYS A 216 33.79 83.59 40.73
C LYS A 216 32.26 83.63 40.46
N ASP A 217 31.52 82.62 40.00
CA ASP A 217 31.61 81.19 39.58
C ASP A 217 30.22 80.93 38.87
N ALA A 218 29.99 80.08 37.85
CA ALA A 218 30.35 78.68 37.58
C ALA A 218 29.50 77.59 38.28
N ASP A 219 28.19 77.80 38.51
CA ASP A 219 27.30 76.83 39.20
C ASP A 219 26.01 76.37 38.45
N ILE A 220 25.87 76.56 37.13
CA ILE A 220 24.55 76.35 36.46
C ILE A 220 24.44 75.08 35.59
N ILE A 221 25.52 74.35 35.29
CA ILE A 221 25.49 73.35 34.19
C ILE A 221 25.23 71.89 34.66
N TYR A 222 25.24 71.61 35.96
CA TYR A 222 25.15 70.23 36.46
C TYR A 222 23.73 69.68 36.71
N GLU A 223 22.66 70.47 36.57
CA GLU A 223 21.28 69.98 36.81
C GLU A 223 20.51 69.55 35.54
N MET A 224 20.96 69.87 34.32
CA MET A 224 20.17 69.59 33.11
C MET A 224 20.36 68.19 32.49
N LEU A 225 21.22 67.33 33.04
CA LEU A 225 21.61 66.06 32.39
C LEU A 225 21.00 64.79 33.00
N MET A 226 20.17 64.87 34.05
CA MET A 226 19.57 63.69 34.69
C MET A 226 18.14 63.34 34.26
N ASP A 227 17.43 64.21 33.53
CA ASP A 227 16.00 64.00 33.21
C ASP A 227 15.69 63.30 31.87
N MET A 228 16.69 62.94 31.06
CA MET A 228 16.44 62.28 29.75
C MET A 228 16.53 60.73 29.77
N ALA A 229 16.79 60.11 30.93
CA ALA A 229 17.07 58.66 31.00
C ALA A 229 15.88 57.76 31.39
N TYR A 230 14.63 58.26 31.49
CA TYR A 230 13.50 57.47 32.03
C TYR A 230 12.27 57.25 31.11
N SER A 231 12.33 57.50 29.80
CA SER A 231 11.11 57.50 28.94
C SER A 231 11.01 56.43 27.83
N VAL A 232 11.71 55.29 27.89
CA VAL A 232 11.65 54.27 26.79
C VAL A 232 11.49 52.82 27.28
N LYS A 233 10.78 52.56 28.39
CA LYS A 233 10.61 51.18 28.89
C LYS A 233 9.20 50.66 29.11
N ASP A 234 8.14 51.44 28.87
CA ASP A 234 6.77 51.01 29.18
C ASP A 234 5.87 50.63 27.99
N ASP A 235 6.23 50.87 26.73
CA ASP A 235 5.31 50.59 25.60
C ASP A 235 5.38 49.18 25.01
N ASN A 236 6.27 48.30 25.49
CA ASN A 236 6.49 46.97 24.88
C ASN A 236 5.89 45.78 25.67
N ARG A 237 5.09 46.03 26.71
CA ARG A 237 4.48 44.96 27.55
C ARG A 237 2.98 44.76 27.34
N GLN A 238 2.28 45.63 26.61
CA GLN A 238 0.82 45.54 26.44
C GLN A 238 0.38 44.73 25.20
N GLN A 239 1.24 44.56 24.18
CA GLN A 239 0.85 43.86 22.93
C GLN A 239 0.92 42.32 22.98
N THR A 240 1.50 41.73 24.03
CA THR A 240 1.70 40.26 24.12
C THR A 240 0.59 39.53 24.89
N ALA A 241 -0.34 40.25 25.52
CA ALA A 241 -1.42 39.67 26.31
C ALA A 241 -2.70 39.38 25.48
N ASP A 242 -2.97 40.18 24.44
CA ASP A 242 -4.24 40.10 23.69
C ASP A 242 -4.28 38.97 22.64
N ILE A 243 -3.11 38.46 22.21
CA ILE A 243 -3.03 37.38 21.21
C ILE A 243 -3.27 35.99 21.82
N LYS A 244 -3.10 35.84 23.14
CA LYS A 244 -3.23 34.55 23.83
C LYS A 244 -4.69 34.18 24.15
N ASN A 245 -5.54 35.17 24.39
CA ASN A 245 -6.94 34.95 24.78
C ASN A 245 -7.88 34.62 23.59
N ALA A 246 -7.50 34.95 22.35
CA ALA A 246 -8.29 34.65 21.15
C ALA A 246 -8.14 33.19 20.64
N LEU A 247 -7.14 32.46 21.13
CA LEU A 247 -6.82 31.10 20.66
C LEU A 247 -7.58 30.00 21.43
N GLU A 248 -7.95 30.27 22.69
CA GLU A 248 -8.62 29.31 23.57
C GLU A 248 -10.15 29.26 23.37
N GLU A 249 -10.76 30.30 22.81
CA GLU A 249 -12.22 30.34 22.57
C GLU A 249 -12.66 29.54 21.32
N ASN A 250 -11.75 29.29 20.38
CA ASN A 250 -12.04 28.57 19.13
C ASN A 250 -11.89 27.05 19.23
N THR A 251 -11.15 26.53 20.22
CA THR A 251 -10.89 25.09 20.37
C THR A 251 -12.05 24.35 21.05
N GLY A 252 -12.86 25.03 21.87
CA GLY A 252 -13.99 24.44 22.59
C GLY A 252 -15.24 24.16 21.74
N LYS A 253 -15.41 24.84 20.61
CA LYS A 253 -16.62 24.71 19.74
C LYS A 253 -16.52 23.60 18.69
N VAL A 254 -15.32 23.05 18.45
CA VAL A 254 -15.05 22.06 17.40
C VAL A 254 -15.29 20.62 17.89
N LEU A 255 -15.06 20.33 19.16
CA LEU A 255 -15.20 18.97 19.71
C LEU A 255 -16.64 18.52 19.99
N SER A 256 -17.58 19.46 20.07
CA SER A 256 -19.01 19.17 20.31
C SER A 256 -19.77 18.71 19.06
N ARG A 257 -19.18 18.87 17.85
CA ARG A 257 -19.84 18.56 16.57
C ARG A 257 -19.52 17.18 15.98
N LEU A 258 -18.55 16.45 16.55
CA LEU A 258 -18.09 15.15 16.03
C LEU A 258 -18.85 13.92 16.57
N ARG A 259 -19.90 14.10 17.39
CA ARG A 259 -20.56 13.00 18.11
C ARG A 259 -21.97 12.62 17.63
N ALA A 260 -22.45 13.11 16.47
CA ALA A 260 -23.88 13.05 16.14
C ALA A 260 -24.31 12.36 14.82
N HIS A 261 -23.43 11.74 14.02
CA HIS A 261 -23.87 11.10 12.77
C HIS A 261 -23.31 9.69 12.56
N GLY A 262 -24.11 8.69 12.93
CA GLY A 262 -24.04 7.35 12.35
C GLY A 262 -25.08 7.24 11.25
N ASP A 263 -24.65 6.85 10.04
CA ASP A 263 -25.53 6.63 8.89
C ASP A 263 -25.63 5.13 8.59
N PRO A 264 -26.85 4.56 8.46
CA PRO A 264 -27.06 3.16 8.13
C PRO A 264 -27.46 3.00 6.67
N HIS A 265 -26.63 2.38 5.82
CA HIS A 265 -27.12 1.58 4.69
C HIS A 265 -26.00 0.77 4.02
N VAL A 266 -26.00 -0.54 4.28
CA VAL A 266 -25.26 -1.56 3.52
C VAL A 266 -26.30 -2.56 2.99
N PRO A 267 -26.24 -2.97 1.71
CA PRO A 267 -27.25 -3.83 1.08
C PRO A 267 -27.31 -5.23 1.72
N PRO A 268 -28.46 -5.91 1.67
CA PRO A 268 -28.63 -7.20 2.33
C PRO A 268 -27.87 -8.28 1.57
N ILE A 269 -26.71 -8.65 2.11
CA ILE A 269 -26.04 -9.91 1.80
C ILE A 269 -26.94 -11.02 2.36
N SER A 270 -27.36 -11.93 1.48
CA SER A 270 -28.20 -13.09 1.79
C SER A 270 -27.72 -13.82 3.07
N SER A 271 -28.44 -13.56 4.17
CA SER A 271 -28.08 -13.95 5.54
C SER A 271 -28.69 -15.29 5.90
N GLN A 272 -28.13 -16.36 5.35
CA GLN A 272 -28.19 -17.68 5.99
C GLN A 272 -26.84 -18.01 6.66
N GLN A 273 -26.17 -17.00 7.21
CA GLN A 273 -25.04 -17.22 8.10
C GLN A 273 -25.56 -17.41 9.52
N ALA A 274 -25.14 -18.49 10.17
CA ALA A 274 -25.36 -18.64 11.60
C ALA A 274 -24.82 -17.40 12.33
N PRO A 275 -25.58 -16.80 13.26
CA PRO A 275 -25.18 -15.56 13.92
C PRO A 275 -23.88 -15.79 14.68
N ILE A 276 -22.82 -15.09 14.26
CA ILE A 276 -21.53 -15.10 14.95
C ILE A 276 -21.74 -14.48 16.34
N PRO A 277 -21.27 -15.13 17.43
CA PRO A 277 -21.36 -14.56 18.76
C PRO A 277 -20.77 -13.14 18.79
N PHE A 278 -21.56 -12.16 19.23
CA PHE A 278 -21.18 -10.75 19.27
C PHE A 278 -19.79 -10.50 19.93
N PRO A 279 -19.42 -11.18 21.04
CA PRO A 279 -18.11 -10.97 21.68
C PRO A 279 -16.91 -11.37 20.80
N LEU A 280 -17.10 -12.31 19.87
CA LEU A 280 -16.03 -12.85 19.02
C LEU A 280 -15.87 -12.07 17.71
N ARG A 281 -16.86 -11.28 17.32
CA ARG A 281 -16.89 -10.58 16.02
C ARG A 281 -15.66 -9.70 15.76
N PRO A 282 -15.16 -8.88 16.72
CA PRO A 282 -13.96 -8.08 16.48
C PRO A 282 -12.72 -8.94 16.20
N TYR A 283 -12.59 -10.07 16.91
CA TYR A 283 -11.49 -11.01 16.73
C TYR A 283 -11.58 -11.72 15.38
N PHE A 284 -12.79 -12.10 14.94
CA PHE A 284 -12.98 -12.75 13.65
C PHE A 284 -12.60 -11.83 12.49
N SER A 285 -13.04 -10.57 12.51
CA SER A 285 -12.63 -9.59 11.51
C SER A 285 -11.10 -9.42 11.46
N SER A 286 -10.48 -9.42 12.64
CA SER A 286 -9.04 -9.25 12.81
C SER A 286 -8.24 -10.44 12.27
N VAL A 287 -8.72 -11.66 12.50
CA VAL A 287 -8.10 -12.91 11.99
C VAL A 287 -8.37 -13.06 10.50
N ALA A 288 -9.60 -12.84 10.04
CA ALA A 288 -9.99 -13.03 8.64
C ALA A 288 -9.23 -12.11 7.68
N SER A 289 -9.04 -10.85 8.05
CA SER A 289 -8.30 -9.89 7.22
C SER A 289 -6.78 -10.16 7.17
N ARG A 290 -6.22 -10.99 8.06
CA ARG A 290 -4.76 -11.10 8.26
C ARG A 290 -4.16 -12.50 8.14
N LEU A 291 -4.93 -13.55 8.35
CA LEU A 291 -4.41 -14.92 8.39
C LEU A 291 -3.89 -15.42 7.03
N GLY A 292 -4.48 -14.93 5.93
CA GLY A 292 -4.05 -15.30 4.58
C GLY A 292 -4.23 -16.80 4.30
N ASN A 293 -3.14 -17.47 3.91
CA ASN A 293 -3.16 -18.87 3.46
C ASN A 293 -3.16 -19.91 4.59
N ASP A 294 -2.99 -19.49 5.86
CA ASP A 294 -2.95 -20.41 7.01
C ASP A 294 -4.36 -20.82 7.50
N SER A 295 -5.41 -20.56 6.71
CA SER A 295 -6.80 -20.85 7.05
C SER A 295 -7.07 -22.35 7.29
N ILE A 296 -6.43 -23.24 6.53
CA ILE A 296 -6.57 -24.70 6.72
C ILE A 296 -5.90 -25.14 8.03
N SER A 297 -4.74 -24.57 8.36
CA SER A 297 -4.06 -24.85 9.64
C SER A 297 -4.92 -24.40 10.81
N LEU A 298 -5.53 -23.21 10.70
CA LEU A 298 -6.47 -22.72 11.71
C LEU A 298 -7.70 -23.62 11.83
N ALA A 299 -8.28 -24.07 10.71
CA ALA A 299 -9.44 -24.97 10.73
C ALA A 299 -9.13 -26.25 11.51
N ARG A 300 -7.95 -26.84 11.28
CA ARG A 300 -7.48 -28.03 12.00
C ARG A 300 -7.30 -27.77 13.50
N ALA A 301 -6.64 -26.67 13.87
CA ALA A 301 -6.43 -26.28 15.27
C ALA A 301 -7.75 -25.99 16.01
N LEU A 302 -8.75 -25.47 15.29
CA LEU A 302 -10.11 -25.26 15.82
C LEU A 302 -10.95 -26.55 15.87
N GLY A 303 -10.41 -27.70 15.48
CA GLY A 303 -11.11 -28.98 15.45
C GLY A 303 -12.20 -29.08 14.36
N ILE A 304 -12.14 -28.25 13.31
CA ILE A 304 -13.05 -28.35 12.18
C ILE A 304 -12.66 -29.59 11.34
N PRO A 305 -13.61 -30.51 11.03
CA PRO A 305 -13.33 -31.67 10.19
C PRO A 305 -12.73 -31.30 8.82
N GLU A 306 -11.79 -32.11 8.33
CA GLU A 306 -11.03 -31.82 7.11
C GLU A 306 -11.94 -31.72 5.88
N ASP A 307 -12.93 -32.61 5.75
CA ASP A 307 -13.94 -32.61 4.68
C ASP A 307 -14.76 -31.31 4.66
N VAL A 308 -15.13 -30.80 5.84
CA VAL A 308 -15.86 -29.53 6.00
C VAL A 308 -14.95 -28.36 5.61
N SER A 309 -13.71 -28.35 6.10
CA SER A 309 -12.76 -27.28 5.79
C SER A 309 -12.38 -27.23 4.31
N ALA A 310 -12.21 -28.39 3.66
CA ALA A 310 -11.92 -28.53 2.24
C ALA A 310 -13.10 -28.07 1.37
N ASN A 311 -14.33 -28.42 1.77
CA ASN A 311 -15.54 -27.95 1.08
C ASN A 311 -15.69 -26.41 1.17
N ILE A 312 -15.45 -25.83 2.36
CA ILE A 312 -15.45 -24.37 2.53
C ILE A 312 -14.36 -23.73 1.66
N TRP A 313 -13.14 -24.26 1.66
CA TRP A 313 -12.07 -23.75 0.80
C TRP A 313 -12.46 -23.80 -0.68
N GLU A 314 -12.91 -24.94 -1.19
CA GLU A 314 -13.24 -25.12 -2.61
C GLU A 314 -14.40 -24.21 -3.05
N THR A 315 -15.40 -24.05 -2.19
CA THR A 315 -16.58 -23.21 -2.46
C THR A 315 -16.25 -21.72 -2.46
N TYR A 316 -15.39 -21.26 -1.54
CA TYR A 316 -15.18 -19.84 -1.26
C TYR A 316 -13.83 -19.28 -1.72
N LYS A 317 -12.90 -20.10 -2.23
CA LYS A 317 -11.56 -19.64 -2.70
C LYS A 317 -11.62 -18.55 -3.77
N THR A 318 -12.68 -18.53 -4.58
CA THR A 318 -12.89 -17.52 -5.64
C THR A 318 -13.27 -16.15 -5.07
N LEU A 319 -13.76 -16.09 -3.84
CA LEU A 319 -14.11 -14.85 -3.12
C LEU A 319 -12.96 -14.30 -2.27
N GLY A 320 -11.84 -15.01 -2.21
CA GLY A 320 -10.64 -14.60 -1.49
C GLY A 320 -10.49 -15.25 -0.10
N ASN A 321 -9.26 -15.22 0.42
CA ASN A 321 -8.90 -15.88 1.67
C ASN A 321 -9.66 -15.34 2.88
N GLU A 322 -9.97 -14.05 2.91
CA GLU A 322 -10.73 -13.44 4.01
C GLU A 322 -12.11 -14.08 4.15
N GLU A 323 -12.84 -14.27 3.06
CA GLU A 323 -14.16 -14.93 3.07
C GLU A 323 -14.04 -16.39 3.52
N VAL A 324 -13.01 -17.12 3.07
CA VAL A 324 -12.74 -18.49 3.52
C VAL A 324 -12.55 -18.53 5.04
N VAL A 325 -11.75 -17.64 5.60
CA VAL A 325 -11.51 -17.57 7.06
C VAL A 325 -12.80 -17.21 7.80
N TRP A 326 -13.58 -16.26 7.30
CA TRP A 326 -14.89 -15.94 7.87
C TRP A 326 -15.82 -17.16 7.92
N ARG A 327 -15.87 -17.96 6.85
CA ARG A 327 -16.71 -19.16 6.77
C ARG A 327 -16.24 -20.26 7.72
N LEU A 328 -14.92 -20.45 7.85
CA LEU A 328 -14.34 -21.40 8.81
C LEU A 328 -14.66 -20.99 10.25
N LEU A 329 -14.44 -19.72 10.60
CA LEU A 329 -14.73 -19.19 11.93
C LEU A 329 -16.24 -19.24 12.26
N GLY A 330 -17.11 -18.95 11.28
CA GLY A 330 -18.56 -19.10 11.43
C GLY A 330 -19.01 -20.56 11.58
N LYS A 331 -18.34 -21.49 10.90
CA LYS A 331 -18.60 -22.93 11.07
C LYS A 331 -18.16 -23.42 12.43
N TRP A 332 -16.98 -23.00 12.89
CA TRP A 332 -16.48 -23.29 14.23
C TRP A 332 -17.38 -22.71 15.32
N SER A 333 -17.84 -21.46 15.17
CA SER A 333 -18.74 -20.84 16.15
C SER A 333 -20.08 -21.54 16.29
N SER A 334 -20.54 -22.19 15.22
CA SER A 334 -21.79 -22.98 15.21
C SER A 334 -21.67 -24.30 15.98
N SER A 335 -20.48 -24.74 16.38
CA SER A 335 -20.27 -25.99 17.14
C SER A 335 -20.67 -25.91 18.62
N GLY A 336 -20.95 -24.69 19.13
CA GLY A 336 -21.36 -24.45 20.52
C GLY A 336 -20.22 -24.25 21.52
N GLU A 337 -18.96 -24.38 21.08
CA GLU A 337 -17.78 -24.29 21.95
C GLU A 337 -16.88 -23.06 21.69
N ALA A 338 -17.32 -22.09 20.88
CA ALA A 338 -16.45 -20.97 20.53
C ALA A 338 -16.30 -19.97 21.68
N THR A 339 -15.11 -19.94 22.26
CA THR A 339 -14.66 -18.92 23.23
C THR A 339 -13.42 -18.21 22.72
N LYS A 340 -13.12 -17.04 23.27
CA LYS A 340 -11.93 -16.27 22.88
C LYS A 340 -10.65 -17.04 23.19
N GLU A 341 -10.63 -17.72 24.32
CA GLU A 341 -9.48 -18.49 24.83
C GLU A 341 -9.16 -19.66 23.90
N LYS A 342 -10.18 -20.36 23.38
CA LYS A 342 -9.97 -21.43 22.38
C LYS A 342 -9.48 -20.90 21.04
N LEU A 343 -9.93 -19.71 20.62
CA LEU A 343 -9.39 -19.06 19.43
C LEU A 343 -7.91 -18.66 19.63
N GLU A 344 -7.58 -18.12 20.81
CA GLU A 344 -6.21 -17.81 21.21
C GLU A 344 -5.32 -19.05 21.21
N GLU A 345 -5.79 -20.15 21.80
CA GLU A 345 -5.10 -21.44 21.83
C GLU A 345 -4.84 -21.97 20.41
N ALA A 346 -5.88 -22.01 19.56
CA ALA A 346 -5.75 -22.46 18.17
C ALA A 346 -4.82 -21.56 17.34
N LEU A 347 -4.83 -20.24 17.58
CA LEU A 347 -3.91 -19.32 16.93
C LEU A 347 -2.47 -19.46 17.44
N ASN A 348 -2.27 -19.77 18.73
CA ASN A 348 -0.95 -20.10 19.27
C ASN A 348 -0.39 -21.39 18.63
N GLU A 349 -1.23 -22.42 18.43
CA GLU A 349 -0.81 -23.68 17.80
C GLU A 349 -0.24 -23.48 16.39
N ILE A 350 -0.74 -22.50 15.64
CA ILE A 350 -0.29 -22.19 14.28
C ILE A 350 0.69 -21.01 14.19
N ASP A 351 1.23 -20.54 15.33
CA ASP A 351 2.13 -19.37 15.41
C ASP A 351 1.50 -18.09 14.79
N ALA A 352 0.24 -17.83 15.14
CA ALA A 352 -0.57 -16.71 14.66
C ALA A 352 -1.27 -15.93 15.78
N ALA A 353 -0.90 -16.11 17.05
CA ALA A 353 -1.50 -15.40 18.19
C ALA A 353 -1.45 -13.87 18.08
N ARG A 354 -0.40 -13.34 17.41
CA ARG A 354 -0.26 -11.90 17.09
C ARG A 354 -1.43 -11.33 16.27
N LEU A 355 -2.25 -12.18 15.64
CA LEU A 355 -3.46 -11.77 14.90
C LEU A 355 -4.62 -11.35 15.82
N LEU A 356 -4.45 -11.40 17.13
CA LEU A 356 -5.42 -10.85 18.08
C LEU A 356 -4.97 -9.52 18.65
N GLU A 357 -3.69 -9.18 18.48
CA GLU A 357 -3.19 -7.88 18.89
C GLU A 357 -3.74 -6.76 17.98
N PRO A 358 -3.93 -5.55 18.52
CA PRO A 358 -4.31 -4.38 17.75
C PRO A 358 -3.35 -4.18 16.56
N GLN A 359 -3.90 -3.84 15.39
CA GLN A 359 -3.11 -3.51 14.21
C GLN A 359 -2.30 -2.21 14.42
N MET A 360 -1.27 -2.04 13.59
CA MET A 360 -0.55 -0.78 13.42
C MET A 360 -1.49 0.42 13.30
N THR A 361 -1.22 1.49 14.04
CA THR A 361 -2.03 2.73 13.99
C THR A 361 -2.03 3.31 12.58
N LYS A 362 -3.13 3.97 12.19
CA LYS A 362 -3.25 4.59 10.85
C LYS A 362 -2.13 5.59 10.57
N GLU A 363 -1.64 6.29 11.59
CA GLU A 363 -0.52 7.21 11.50
C GLU A 363 0.78 6.49 11.11
N HIS A 364 1.14 5.41 11.83
CA HIS A 364 2.32 4.61 11.50
C HIS A 364 2.21 3.98 10.09
N GLN A 365 1.01 3.49 9.72
CA GLN A 365 0.78 3.00 8.36
C GLN A 365 0.96 4.09 7.30
N ALA A 366 0.47 5.30 7.55
CA ALA A 366 0.63 6.44 6.64
C ALA A 366 2.09 6.85 6.50
N ILE A 367 2.87 6.83 7.59
CA ILE A 367 4.30 7.13 7.56
C ILE A 367 5.04 6.14 6.65
N ILE A 368 4.78 4.83 6.78
CA ILE A 368 5.37 3.81 5.89
C ILE A 368 4.94 4.08 4.44
N LYS A 369 3.63 4.25 4.20
CA LYS A 369 3.05 4.45 2.85
C LYS A 369 3.60 5.69 2.15
N ASN A 370 3.67 6.82 2.84
CA ASN A 370 4.13 8.09 2.29
C ASN A 370 5.65 8.09 2.00
N ASN A 371 6.40 7.21 2.66
CA ASN A 371 7.84 7.07 2.47
C ASN A 371 8.22 5.83 1.66
N LEU A 372 7.27 5.14 1.01
CA LEU A 372 7.53 3.89 0.27
C LEU A 372 8.67 4.01 -0.74
N LEU A 373 8.67 5.03 -1.59
CA LEU A 373 9.72 5.20 -2.61
C LEU A 373 11.10 5.39 -1.98
N PHE A 374 11.17 6.16 -0.89
CA PHE A 374 12.40 6.35 -0.12
C PHE A 374 12.87 5.03 0.50
N LEU A 375 11.96 4.28 1.13
CA LEU A 375 12.25 2.99 1.75
C LEU A 375 12.75 1.98 0.71
N LYS A 376 12.08 1.85 -0.44
CA LYS A 376 12.50 0.95 -1.54
C LYS A 376 13.93 1.24 -2.03
N ASN A 377 14.31 2.50 -2.12
CA ASN A 377 15.62 2.89 -2.63
C ASN A 377 16.74 2.73 -1.59
N ASN A 378 16.44 2.96 -0.31
CA ASN A 378 17.46 3.07 0.74
C ASN A 378 17.55 1.84 1.65
N LEU A 379 16.49 1.02 1.77
CA LEU A 379 16.55 -0.23 2.55
C LEU A 379 17.63 -1.15 2.00
N MET A 380 18.58 -1.49 2.85
CA MET A 380 19.68 -2.38 2.50
C MET A 380 19.26 -3.86 2.64
N GLU A 381 20.04 -4.66 3.35
CA GLU A 381 19.84 -6.11 3.43
C GLU A 381 18.60 -6.47 4.28
N VAL A 382 17.48 -6.72 3.60
CA VAL A 382 16.20 -7.11 4.22
C VAL A 382 16.34 -8.34 5.13
N THR A 383 17.23 -9.26 4.82
CA THR A 383 17.42 -10.50 5.59
C THR A 383 17.86 -10.24 7.04
N LEU A 384 18.65 -9.19 7.29
CA LEU A 384 19.02 -8.78 8.64
C LEU A 384 17.80 -8.27 9.41
N LEU A 385 16.98 -7.43 8.78
CA LEU A 385 15.75 -6.90 9.37
C LEU A 385 14.75 -8.01 9.72
N LEU A 386 14.60 -9.01 8.84
CA LEU A 386 13.73 -10.16 9.08
C LEU A 386 14.14 -10.93 10.34
N THR A 387 15.43 -11.07 10.60
CA THR A 387 15.93 -11.78 11.79
C THR A 387 15.52 -11.06 13.07
N TYR A 388 15.67 -9.72 13.11
CA TYR A 388 15.23 -8.93 14.26
C TYR A 388 13.71 -8.94 14.43
N LEU A 389 12.95 -8.74 13.34
CA LEU A 389 11.49 -8.74 13.39
C LEU A 389 10.90 -10.11 13.78
N GLN A 390 11.58 -11.21 13.42
CA GLN A 390 11.18 -12.56 13.84
C GLN A 390 11.50 -12.79 15.32
N ASN A 391 12.69 -12.37 15.79
CA ASN A 391 13.07 -12.48 17.19
C ASN A 391 12.15 -11.66 18.11
N ASP A 392 11.68 -10.51 17.65
CA ASP A 392 10.73 -9.65 18.37
C ASP A 392 9.27 -10.16 18.28
N GLY A 393 9.02 -11.28 17.58
CA GLY A 393 7.69 -11.89 17.43
C GLY A 393 6.73 -11.11 16.52
N VAL A 394 7.25 -10.16 15.72
CA VAL A 394 6.46 -9.35 14.79
C VAL A 394 6.10 -10.13 13.52
N LEU A 395 7.04 -10.94 13.02
CA LEU A 395 6.84 -11.84 11.88
C LEU A 395 6.86 -13.29 12.33
N SER A 396 5.98 -14.15 11.80
CA SER A 396 6.16 -15.60 11.93
C SER A 396 7.34 -16.07 11.09
N SER A 397 7.85 -17.25 11.45
CA SER A 397 8.86 -17.95 10.65
C SER A 397 8.43 -18.12 9.19
N LYS A 398 7.17 -18.50 8.95
CA LYS A 398 6.61 -18.63 7.58
C LYS A 398 6.59 -17.30 6.82
N GLN A 399 6.19 -16.20 7.47
CA GLN A 399 6.19 -14.88 6.83
C GLN A 399 7.62 -14.43 6.49
N ALA A 400 8.56 -14.63 7.42
CA ALA A 400 9.96 -14.32 7.20
C ALA A 400 10.54 -15.14 6.03
N GLU A 401 10.25 -16.44 5.95
CA GLU A 401 10.65 -17.30 4.82
C GLU A 401 10.05 -16.83 3.50
N ARG A 402 8.75 -16.48 3.47
CA ARG A 402 8.08 -15.96 2.28
C ARG A 402 8.72 -14.66 1.77
N ILE A 403 9.09 -13.76 2.67
CA ILE A 403 9.77 -12.50 2.31
C ILE A 403 11.23 -12.78 1.90
N LYS A 404 11.87 -13.80 2.46
CA LYS A 404 13.24 -14.20 2.13
C LYS A 404 13.36 -14.91 0.78
N TYR A 405 12.29 -15.57 0.31
CA TYR A 405 12.27 -16.43 -0.87
C TYR A 405 12.62 -15.75 -2.20
N PRO A 406 12.09 -14.56 -2.57
CA PRO A 406 12.44 -13.92 -3.83
C PRO A 406 13.95 -13.69 -3.97
N GLU A 407 14.51 -13.77 -5.18
CA GLU A 407 15.95 -13.54 -5.37
C GLU A 407 16.31 -12.05 -5.36
N SER A 408 15.44 -11.22 -5.96
CA SER A 408 15.65 -9.79 -6.11
C SER A 408 15.52 -9.05 -4.76
N ARG A 409 16.50 -8.18 -4.46
CA ARG A 409 16.44 -7.29 -3.30
C ARG A 409 15.16 -6.46 -3.28
N CYS A 410 14.76 -5.91 -4.44
CA CYS A 410 13.58 -5.06 -4.54
C CYS A 410 12.31 -5.82 -4.20
N ASP A 411 12.17 -7.07 -4.66
CA ASP A 411 10.98 -7.88 -4.39
C ASP A 411 10.87 -8.23 -2.90
N LYS A 412 11.99 -8.50 -2.23
CA LYS A 412 12.02 -8.70 -0.77
C LYS A 412 11.58 -7.44 -0.01
N ILE A 413 12.07 -6.27 -0.44
CA ILE A 413 11.68 -4.99 0.17
C ILE A 413 10.19 -4.76 -0.03
N ASP A 414 9.69 -4.97 -1.24
CA ASP A 414 8.27 -4.78 -1.57
C ASP A 414 7.37 -5.68 -0.73
N LEU A 415 7.70 -6.97 -0.62
CA LEU A 415 6.95 -7.89 0.24
C LEU A 415 7.01 -7.50 1.73
N LEU A 416 8.16 -7.05 2.23
CA LEU A 416 8.27 -6.60 3.62
C LEU A 416 7.40 -5.36 3.87
N LEU A 417 7.49 -4.36 2.99
CA LEU A 417 6.76 -3.09 3.11
C LEU A 417 5.25 -3.26 2.92
N ASP A 418 4.82 -4.25 2.12
CA ASP A 418 3.40 -4.62 1.99
C ASP A 418 2.87 -5.37 3.22
N GLU A 419 3.72 -6.12 3.93
CA GLU A 419 3.32 -6.85 5.13
C GLU A 419 3.30 -5.99 6.39
N LEU A 420 4.30 -5.13 6.59
CA LEU A 420 4.46 -4.34 7.81
C LEU A 420 3.18 -3.62 8.29
N PRO A 421 2.42 -2.88 7.43
CA PRO A 421 1.19 -2.21 7.85
C PRO A 421 0.07 -3.13 8.35
N LYS A 422 0.11 -4.42 8.00
CA LYS A 422 -0.90 -5.42 8.39
C LYS A 422 -0.59 -6.06 9.76
N LEU A 423 0.62 -5.86 10.26
CA LEU A 423 1.09 -6.45 11.51
C LEU A 423 0.55 -5.70 12.73
N ASN A 424 0.95 -6.17 13.91
CA ASN A 424 0.51 -5.60 15.19
C ASN A 424 1.02 -4.15 15.39
N HIS A 425 0.46 -3.48 16.39
CA HIS A 425 0.79 -2.09 16.72
C HIS A 425 2.26 -1.86 17.07
N ARG A 426 2.93 -2.88 17.61
CA ARG A 426 4.36 -2.86 17.97
C ARG A 426 5.28 -3.00 16.76
N ALA A 427 4.76 -3.48 15.62
CA ALA A 427 5.56 -3.75 14.43
C ALA A 427 6.33 -2.51 13.94
N PHE A 428 5.77 -1.31 14.10
CA PHE A 428 6.44 -0.07 13.70
C PHE A 428 7.66 0.21 14.59
N GLU A 429 7.52 0.11 15.91
CA GLU A 429 8.61 0.33 16.86
C GLU A 429 9.71 -0.72 16.71
N CYS A 430 9.34 -2.00 16.59
CA CYS A 430 10.27 -3.09 16.31
C CYS A 430 10.97 -2.91 14.96
N PHE A 431 10.27 -2.38 13.94
CA PHE A 431 10.90 -2.05 12.66
C PHE A 431 11.94 -0.92 12.80
N LEU A 432 11.65 0.13 13.58
CA LEU A 432 12.63 1.17 13.88
C LEU A 432 13.83 0.62 14.67
N HIS A 433 13.59 -0.26 15.63
CA HIS A 433 14.64 -0.93 16.39
C HIS A 433 15.51 -1.86 15.52
N ALA A 434 14.88 -2.60 14.58
CA ALA A 434 15.58 -3.43 13.61
C ALA A 434 16.43 -2.59 12.63
N LEU A 435 15.94 -1.42 12.20
CA LEU A 435 16.72 -0.48 11.39
C LEU A 435 17.95 0.02 12.14
N GLU A 436 17.82 0.38 13.41
CA GLU A 436 18.94 0.78 14.25
C GLU A 436 19.95 -0.35 14.46
N SER A 437 19.47 -1.54 14.82
CA SER A 437 20.31 -2.72 15.08
C SER A 437 21.03 -3.24 13.82
N SER A 438 20.51 -2.93 12.63
CA SER A 438 21.16 -3.24 11.35
C SER A 438 22.04 -2.10 10.82
N GLY A 439 22.23 -1.01 11.57
CA GLY A 439 23.05 0.13 11.18
C GLY A 439 22.40 1.07 10.16
N GLN A 440 21.10 0.93 9.91
CA GLN A 440 20.32 1.75 8.96
C GLN A 440 19.69 2.98 9.64
N ASN A 441 20.46 3.67 10.47
CA ASN A 441 20.00 4.81 11.28
C ASN A 441 19.42 5.96 10.45
N HIS A 442 19.97 6.21 9.27
CA HIS A 442 19.49 7.25 8.35
C HIS A 442 18.02 7.03 7.91
N ILE A 443 17.58 5.77 7.79
CA ILE A 443 16.19 5.43 7.46
C ILE A 443 15.30 5.66 8.69
N LYS A 444 15.73 5.17 9.85
CA LYS A 444 15.03 5.38 11.13
C LYS A 444 14.79 6.88 11.39
N GLU A 445 15.82 7.71 11.27
CA GLU A 445 15.73 9.16 11.46
C GLU A 445 14.74 9.81 10.48
N LYS A 446 14.74 9.38 9.22
CA LYS A 446 13.77 9.86 8.22
C LYS A 446 12.33 9.54 8.62
N LEU A 447 12.07 8.33 9.12
CA LEU A 447 10.74 7.90 9.56
C LEU A 447 10.29 8.63 10.84
N LEU A 448 11.20 8.85 11.79
CA LEU A 448 10.93 9.62 13.02
C LEU A 448 10.68 11.11 12.73
N THR A 449 11.38 11.68 11.75
CA THR A 449 11.11 13.05 11.30
C THR A 449 9.73 13.15 10.66
N ALA A 450 9.34 12.14 9.87
CA ALA A 450 7.99 12.06 9.30
C ALA A 450 6.92 11.91 10.40
N SER A 451 7.15 11.09 11.43
CA SER A 451 6.19 10.94 12.53
C SER A 451 6.01 12.24 13.32
N SER A 452 7.08 12.99 13.52
CA SER A 452 7.06 14.27 14.24
C SER A 452 6.42 15.40 13.42
N GLY A 453 6.56 15.39 12.10
CA GLY A 453 6.07 16.44 11.20
C GLY A 453 4.60 16.32 10.79
N THR A 454 3.98 15.15 10.95
CA THR A 454 2.59 14.91 10.48
C THR A 454 1.54 15.61 11.36
N GLY A 455 1.93 16.19 12.49
CA GLY A 455 1.05 17.02 13.34
C GLY A 455 0.57 18.33 12.70
N ILE A 456 1.07 18.72 11.51
CA ILE A 456 0.80 20.06 10.94
C ILE A 456 0.03 20.02 9.59
N GLN A 457 -0.04 18.89 8.86
CA GLN A 457 -0.52 18.91 7.47
C GLN A 457 -1.81 18.11 7.16
N ILE A 458 -2.43 17.44 8.12
CA ILE A 458 -3.70 16.71 7.87
C ILE A 458 -4.90 17.66 7.64
N GLN A 459 -4.77 18.98 7.88
CA GLN A 459 -5.88 19.94 7.72
C GLN A 459 -6.07 20.50 6.29
N ALA A 460 -5.08 20.42 5.41
CA ALA A 460 -5.15 21.11 4.10
C ALA A 460 -5.87 20.33 2.99
N ALA A 461 -6.03 19.01 3.11
CA ALA A 461 -6.61 18.17 2.05
C ALA A 461 -8.15 18.09 2.07
N ALA A 462 -8.81 18.75 3.03
CA ALA A 462 -10.26 18.71 3.19
C ALA A 462 -11.01 19.90 2.55
N GLU A 463 -10.32 20.93 2.04
CA GLU A 463 -10.94 22.17 1.56
C GLU A 463 -11.39 22.15 0.09
N ASP A 464 -10.90 21.23 -0.75
CA ASP A 464 -11.19 21.25 -2.20
C ASP A 464 -12.50 20.54 -2.61
N ALA A 465 -13.27 19.98 -1.68
CA ALA A 465 -14.45 19.15 -2.01
C ALA A 465 -15.82 19.84 -1.83
N ALA A 466 -15.90 21.10 -1.42
CA ALA A 466 -17.17 21.73 -1.05
C ALA A 466 -17.42 23.08 -1.73
N THR A 467 -17.62 23.06 -3.06
CA THR A 467 -18.29 24.19 -3.74
C THR A 467 -19.33 23.64 -4.72
N GLU A 468 -20.46 23.17 -4.21
CA GLU A 468 -21.74 23.15 -4.93
C GLU A 468 -22.86 22.63 -4.00
N ARG A 469 -23.65 23.53 -3.40
CA ARG A 469 -25.10 23.67 -3.61
C ARG A 469 -25.79 24.43 -2.48
N ASN A 470 -26.68 25.32 -2.95
CA ASN A 470 -27.59 26.17 -2.21
C ASN A 470 -28.82 25.41 -1.68
N ASP A 471 -29.49 26.13 -0.77
CA ASP A 471 -30.94 26.22 -0.54
C ASP A 471 -31.62 25.39 0.57
N LYS A 472 -31.83 26.15 1.66
CA LYS A 472 -33.04 26.36 2.47
C LYS A 472 -33.32 25.52 3.74
N PRO A 473 -33.84 26.18 4.80
CA PRO A 473 -34.03 25.61 6.13
C PRO A 473 -35.46 25.12 6.35
N ASP A 474 -35.67 24.23 7.31
CA ASP A 474 -36.85 24.22 8.18
C ASP A 474 -36.60 23.33 9.42
N ASP A 475 -36.54 24.01 10.57
CA ASP A 475 -37.43 23.88 11.73
C ASP A 475 -37.56 22.57 12.57
N ILE A 476 -37.69 22.80 13.90
CA ILE A 476 -38.27 21.95 14.97
C ILE A 476 -37.29 21.17 15.92
N LEU A 477 -36.96 21.86 17.02
CA LEU A 477 -37.32 21.61 18.44
C LEU A 477 -37.10 20.25 19.17
N GLN A 478 -36.66 20.41 20.43
CA GLN A 478 -36.71 19.54 21.63
C GLN A 478 -35.65 18.42 21.69
N GLY A 479 -34.84 18.24 22.74
CA GLY A 479 -34.91 18.65 24.14
C GLY A 479 -34.72 17.40 25.00
N HIS A 480 -33.68 17.35 25.85
CA HIS A 480 -33.70 16.82 27.22
C HIS A 480 -32.29 16.61 27.79
N ASP A 481 -32.05 17.33 28.88
CA ASP A 481 -30.95 17.18 29.81
C ASP A 481 -31.06 15.88 30.63
N THR A 482 -29.93 15.33 31.06
CA THR A 482 -29.74 14.86 32.45
C THR A 482 -28.25 14.59 32.69
N GLU A 483 -27.64 15.50 33.42
CA GLU A 483 -26.34 15.37 34.05
C GLU A 483 -26.43 14.47 35.29
N THR A 484 -25.41 13.64 35.55
CA THR A 484 -24.96 13.36 36.94
C THR A 484 -23.48 12.92 36.95
N PRO A 485 -22.65 13.36 37.92
CA PRO A 485 -21.18 13.33 37.85
C PRO A 485 -20.53 12.12 38.57
N PRO A 486 -19.18 11.96 38.48
CA PRO A 486 -18.48 10.71 38.74
C PRO A 486 -17.99 10.55 40.19
N GLN A 487 -17.85 9.30 40.64
CA GLN A 487 -17.14 8.95 41.87
C GLN A 487 -15.73 8.41 41.57
N PHE A 488 -14.77 9.11 42.18
CA PHE A 488 -13.37 8.74 42.40
C PHE A 488 -13.25 7.45 43.24
N VAL A 489 -12.39 6.52 42.84
CA VAL A 489 -11.66 5.64 43.78
C VAL A 489 -10.24 5.39 43.26
N GLN A 490 -9.26 5.74 44.09
CA GLN A 490 -7.82 5.50 43.95
C GLN A 490 -7.47 4.07 44.38
N SER A 491 -6.50 3.45 43.69
CA SER A 491 -5.50 2.57 44.34
C SER A 491 -4.42 2.12 43.34
N LEU A 492 -3.20 2.64 43.52
CA LEU A 492 -1.94 2.06 43.02
C LEU A 492 -1.46 0.96 43.97
N PRO A 493 -0.67 0.00 43.45
CA PRO A 493 0.46 -0.52 44.22
C PRO A 493 1.79 -0.36 43.46
N THR A 494 2.73 0.27 44.14
CA THR A 494 4.15 0.35 43.83
C THR A 494 4.84 -0.97 44.19
N GLY A 495 5.46 -1.61 43.19
CA GLY A 495 6.34 -2.76 43.38
C GLY A 495 7.73 -2.46 42.85
N THR A 496 8.64 -2.13 43.76
CA THR A 496 10.08 -1.99 43.54
C THR A 496 10.73 -3.36 43.42
N VAL A 497 11.43 -3.63 42.30
CA VAL A 497 12.35 -4.77 42.17
C VAL A 497 13.73 -4.24 41.81
N THR A 498 14.63 -4.33 42.77
CA THR A 498 16.07 -4.20 42.63
C THR A 498 16.63 -5.39 41.84
N LYS A 499 17.39 -5.13 40.76
CA LYS A 499 18.28 -6.13 40.17
C LYS A 499 19.71 -5.61 40.17
N GLU A 500 20.54 -6.39 40.83
CA GLU A 500 21.96 -6.22 41.03
C GLU A 500 22.73 -6.39 39.73
N VAL A 501 23.78 -5.59 39.65
CA VAL A 501 24.81 -5.55 38.63
C VAL A 501 25.76 -6.73 38.84
N TYR A 502 25.96 -7.56 37.82
CA TYR A 502 27.09 -8.48 37.74
C TYR A 502 27.91 -8.10 36.51
N ILE A 503 29.07 -7.48 36.77
CA ILE A 503 30.10 -7.19 35.77
C ILE A 503 31.01 -8.42 35.78
N ASP A 504 31.08 -9.12 34.65
CA ASP A 504 32.10 -10.14 34.44
C ASP A 504 33.16 -9.58 33.49
N GLU A 505 34.35 -9.44 34.04
CA GLU A 505 35.53 -8.81 33.45
C GLU A 505 36.52 -9.94 33.13
N SER A 506 36.59 -10.36 31.86
CA SER A 506 37.65 -11.25 31.43
C SER A 506 38.17 -10.90 30.03
N LEU A 507 39.27 -10.14 30.07
CA LEU A 507 40.38 -10.05 29.12
C LEU A 507 40.55 -11.27 28.18
N SER A 508 40.80 -11.00 26.89
CA SER A 508 41.97 -11.56 26.16
C SER A 508 42.14 -10.98 24.74
N LYS A 509 43.21 -10.18 24.58
CA LYS A 509 44.27 -10.24 23.56
C LYS A 509 43.89 -10.23 22.06
N SER A 510 44.17 -9.13 21.35
CA SER A 510 45.42 -8.85 20.59
C SER A 510 45.44 -9.44 19.18
N ALA A 511 45.35 -8.58 18.16
CA ALA A 511 46.08 -8.72 16.90
C ALA A 511 46.17 -7.36 16.17
N GLU A 512 47.39 -6.86 16.09
CA GLU A 512 47.82 -5.69 15.32
C GLU A 512 47.69 -5.95 13.81
N PHE A 513 47.21 -4.96 13.04
CA PHE A 513 47.62 -4.82 11.64
C PHE A 513 47.69 -3.33 11.25
N ALA A 514 48.88 -2.94 10.79
CA ALA A 514 49.29 -1.60 10.41
C ALA A 514 48.67 -1.10 9.09
N PRO A 515 48.59 0.22 8.85
CA PRO A 515 48.04 0.78 7.62
C PRO A 515 49.12 0.96 6.55
N GLN A 516 48.89 0.42 5.34
CA GLN A 516 49.73 0.69 4.18
C GLN A 516 49.33 1.99 3.48
N ASN A 517 50.22 2.97 3.60
CA ASN A 517 50.36 4.11 2.70
C ASN A 517 50.43 3.67 1.23
N ARG A 518 49.61 4.27 0.36
CA ARG A 518 49.94 4.42 -1.07
C ARG A 518 49.68 5.84 -1.54
N GLN A 519 50.77 6.59 -1.61
CA GLN A 519 50.93 7.74 -2.50
C GLN A 519 51.13 7.24 -3.94
N PHE A 520 50.33 7.75 -4.87
CA PHE A 520 50.64 7.93 -6.30
C PHE A 520 49.73 9.08 -6.74
N GLY A 521 50.16 10.19 -7.33
CA GLY A 521 51.25 10.38 -8.27
C GLY A 521 50.66 11.08 -9.50
N PHE A 522 50.40 12.39 -9.41
CA PHE A 522 50.03 13.24 -10.53
C PHE A 522 51.19 13.27 -11.56
N ARG A 523 50.95 12.92 -12.84
CA ARG A 523 51.43 13.68 -14.04
C ARG A 523 51.08 13.00 -15.37
N ARG A 524 50.52 13.84 -16.26
CA ARG A 524 50.61 13.88 -17.74
C ARG A 524 49.96 12.76 -18.56
N LEU A 525 49.00 13.15 -19.41
CA LEU A 525 49.22 13.35 -20.87
C LEU A 525 47.99 13.99 -21.54
N PHE A 526 48.11 15.26 -21.91
CA PHE A 526 47.34 15.92 -22.96
C PHE A 526 48.16 15.84 -24.24
N SER A 527 47.65 15.20 -25.31
CA SER A 527 47.88 15.56 -26.72
C SER A 527 47.41 14.46 -27.68
N SER A 528 46.89 14.89 -28.84
CA SER A 528 46.60 14.14 -30.08
C SER A 528 45.25 13.39 -30.16
N ILE A 529 44.38 13.48 -31.18
CA ILE A 529 44.38 13.99 -32.58
C ILE A 529 42.88 14.09 -32.97
N ARG A 530 42.29 15.27 -33.22
CA ARG A 530 41.98 15.90 -34.54
C ARG A 530 41.93 15.00 -35.79
N ARG A 531 40.76 14.47 -36.15
CA ARG A 531 40.29 14.06 -37.52
C ARG A 531 39.00 13.22 -37.33
N SER A 532 37.87 13.34 -38.03
CA SER A 532 37.49 14.04 -39.25
C SER A 532 35.96 14.16 -39.30
N PHE A 533 35.45 15.33 -39.68
CA PHE A 533 34.14 15.45 -40.29
C PHE A 533 34.14 14.71 -41.64
N LYS A 534 33.19 13.80 -41.87
CA LYS A 534 32.75 13.48 -43.24
C LYS A 534 31.27 13.08 -43.26
N ARG A 535 30.49 14.00 -43.82
CA ARG A 535 29.10 13.85 -44.28
C ARG A 535 28.91 12.53 -45.02
N LYS A 536 27.77 11.86 -44.77
CA LYS A 536 27.03 11.13 -45.79
C LYS A 536 25.54 11.22 -45.46
N SER A 537 24.88 12.17 -46.11
CA SER A 537 23.48 12.08 -46.47
C SER A 537 23.30 10.89 -47.41
N LYS A 538 22.35 10.02 -47.11
CA LYS A 538 21.72 9.15 -48.11
C LYS A 538 20.23 9.07 -47.80
N SER A 539 19.50 9.77 -48.65
CA SER A 539 18.13 9.48 -49.02
C SER A 539 18.01 8.05 -49.55
N THR A 540 17.01 7.32 -49.08
CA THR A 540 16.31 6.32 -49.90
C THR A 540 14.84 6.32 -49.50
N SER A 541 14.02 6.75 -50.45
CA SER A 541 12.64 6.37 -50.67
C SER A 541 12.50 4.88 -50.97
N SER A 542 11.57 4.22 -50.29
CA SER A 542 10.59 3.27 -50.85
C SER A 542 9.52 2.99 -49.80
#